data_AF-A0A945VV54-F1
#
_entry.id   AF-A0A945VV54-F1
#
_cell.length_a   1.000
_cell.length_b   1.000
_cell.length_c   1.000
_cell.angle_alpha   90.00
_cell.angle_beta   90.00
_cell.angle_gamma   90.00
#
_symmetry.space_group_name_H-M   'P 1'
#
loop_
_entity.id
_entity.type
_entity.pdbx_description
1 polymer ?
#
loop_
_entity_poly.entity_id
_entity_poly.type
_entity_poly.pdbx_seq_one_letter_code
_entity_poly.pdbx_strand_id
1 'polypeptide(L)'
;MTEINKINSKKGSINYKIRLVVQTLIFAAFICLLIFADPIAEKGGTVDVFLRMSPLSAIGAMVAAKEFIVRYWPAFIVLAASVFFGRFFCGWICPLGTTLDITDSLLKKRRKRISYKIYDGKRLKYYILAFLLLSLFIGYQMVGWLDPISIATNAYTIVIHPYFVSLINSFFGFLHKFYFISFISDPVHAFLKEALFALHPPFFRGHLIFLIVISVIIFLGLFYKRYWCRNLCPLGALFALLSGWSIFKRVVGESICDSCDRCNVACKMGAIDDTGMKTQAGECVLCMKCQAICHTSAVSFTRTQPSEQDEPINLTKRGFVTACVSSAVVAPLLSLNFKKKKSQGNLGIIRPPGSIPEDKFRAKCIRCGECMRVCKTNGLHPTILEAGLVGMWTPQLIPRI
;
A
#
# COMPACT_ATOMS: atom_id res chain seq x y z
N MET A 1 -14.84 43.83 -13.10
CA MET A 1 -15.08 42.36 -13.11
C MET A 1 -14.88 41.88 -14.55
N THR A 2 -13.63 41.84 -15.01
CA THR A 2 -13.25 41.73 -16.42
C THR A 2 -13.01 40.28 -16.85
N GLU A 3 -13.39 39.96 -18.10
CA GLU A 3 -13.42 38.63 -18.73
C GLU A 3 -12.09 37.84 -18.70
N ILE A 4 -10.97 38.46 -18.33
CA ILE A 4 -9.65 37.83 -18.22
C ILE A 4 -9.63 36.74 -17.14
N ASN A 5 -10.43 36.86 -16.08
CA ASN A 5 -10.48 35.85 -15.01
C ASN A 5 -11.26 34.58 -15.40
N LYS A 6 -12.00 34.57 -16.50
CA LYS A 6 -12.73 33.38 -16.95
C LYS A 6 -11.84 32.39 -17.71
N ILE A 7 -10.73 32.85 -18.29
CA ILE A 7 -9.86 32.04 -19.16
C ILE A 7 -8.97 31.07 -18.36
N ASN A 8 -8.62 31.38 -17.11
CA ASN A 8 -7.76 30.50 -16.28
C ASN A 8 -8.52 29.45 -15.46
N SER A 9 -9.85 29.49 -15.38
CA SER A 9 -10.62 28.54 -14.55
C SER A 9 -10.72 27.11 -15.13
N LYS A 10 -10.34 26.90 -16.41
CA LYS A 10 -10.46 25.59 -17.08
C LYS A 10 -9.15 24.80 -17.23
N LYS A 11 -7.98 25.41 -17.08
CA LYS A 11 -6.70 24.68 -17.13
C LYS A 11 -6.35 24.19 -15.73
N GLY A 12 -6.86 23.02 -15.36
CA GLY A 12 -6.42 22.34 -14.14
C GLY A 12 -4.89 22.33 -14.04
N SER A 13 -4.36 22.67 -12.85
CA SER A 13 -2.93 22.87 -12.58
C SER A 13 -2.03 21.87 -13.33
N ILE A 14 -1.01 22.37 -14.03
CA ILE A 14 -0.04 21.56 -14.76
C ILE A 14 0.61 20.51 -13.85
N ASN A 15 0.91 20.89 -12.60
CA ASN A 15 1.48 20.00 -11.58
C ASN A 15 0.54 18.84 -11.24
N TYR A 16 -0.76 19.10 -11.16
CA TYR A 16 -1.75 18.05 -10.91
C TYR A 16 -1.84 17.05 -12.07
N LYS A 17 -1.73 17.53 -13.32
CA LYS A 17 -1.72 16.67 -14.52
C LYS A 17 -0.45 15.83 -14.58
N ILE A 18 0.73 16.44 -14.39
CA ILE A 18 2.02 15.75 -14.34
C ILE A 18 1.97 14.63 -13.29
N ARG A 19 1.52 14.95 -12.07
CA ARG A 19 1.34 13.94 -11.02
C ARG A 19 0.46 12.78 -11.47
N LEU A 20 -0.68 13.05 -12.11
CA LEU A 20 -1.60 12.02 -12.56
C LEU A 20 -0.96 11.11 -13.62
N VAL A 21 -0.18 11.69 -14.54
CA VAL A 21 0.58 10.93 -15.56
C VAL A 21 1.62 10.06 -14.88
N VAL A 22 2.45 10.62 -13.99
CA VAL A 22 3.47 9.86 -13.25
C VAL A 22 2.85 8.72 -12.43
N GLN A 23 1.78 9.00 -11.69
CA GLN A 23 1.07 7.99 -10.89
C GLN A 23 0.53 6.85 -11.78
N THR A 24 -0.04 7.19 -12.94
CA THR A 24 -0.57 6.19 -13.89
C THR A 24 0.55 5.35 -14.49
N LEU A 25 1.67 5.97 -14.91
CA LEU A 25 2.82 5.27 -15.47
C LEU A 25 3.47 4.32 -14.46
N ILE A 26 3.67 4.78 -13.22
CA ILE A 26 4.24 3.94 -12.15
C ILE A 26 3.31 2.78 -11.80
N PHE A 27 1.99 3.04 -11.73
CA PHE A 27 1.02 1.98 -11.47
C PHE A 27 0.97 0.97 -12.61
N ALA A 28 1.01 1.42 -13.87
CA ALA A 28 1.12 0.55 -15.03
C ALA A 28 2.42 -0.28 -14.97
N ALA A 29 3.56 0.32 -14.64
CA ALA A 29 4.82 -0.39 -14.45
C ALA A 29 4.75 -1.46 -13.34
N PHE A 30 4.10 -1.14 -12.22
CA PHE A 30 3.85 -2.10 -11.14
C PHE A 30 3.01 -3.30 -11.61
N ILE A 31 1.91 -3.05 -12.34
CA ILE A 31 1.07 -4.12 -12.90
C ILE A 31 1.85 -4.94 -13.93
N CYS A 32 2.61 -4.30 -14.82
CA CYS A 32 3.46 -4.99 -15.78
C CYS A 32 4.49 -5.89 -15.09
N LEU A 33 5.19 -5.42 -14.05
CA LEU A 33 6.14 -6.26 -13.31
C LEU A 33 5.48 -7.48 -12.66
N LEU A 34 4.24 -7.36 -12.18
CA LEU A 34 3.51 -8.49 -11.59
C LEU A 34 2.97 -9.48 -12.62
N ILE A 35 2.60 -9.00 -13.80
CA ILE A 35 2.15 -9.84 -14.93
C ILE A 35 3.35 -10.59 -15.50
N PHE A 36 4.45 -9.88 -15.77
CA PHE A 36 5.68 -10.43 -16.32
C PHE A 36 6.64 -10.96 -15.25
N ALA A 37 6.17 -11.17 -14.01
CA ALA A 37 7.03 -11.62 -12.91
C ALA A 37 7.71 -12.96 -13.24
N ASP A 38 6.95 -13.91 -13.80
CA ASP A 38 7.43 -15.25 -14.16
C ASP A 38 8.55 -15.21 -15.23
N PRO A 39 8.35 -14.58 -16.42
CA PRO A 39 9.39 -14.51 -17.44
C PRO A 39 10.60 -13.65 -17.03
N ILE A 40 10.39 -12.62 -16.21
CA ILE A 40 11.50 -11.80 -15.67
C ILE A 40 12.33 -12.64 -14.69
N ALA A 41 11.67 -13.39 -13.80
CA ALA A 41 12.36 -14.24 -12.83
C ALA A 41 13.17 -15.35 -13.52
N GLU A 42 12.65 -15.94 -14.60
CA GLU A 42 13.38 -16.94 -15.40
C GLU A 42 14.67 -16.37 -16.02
N LYS A 43 14.63 -15.12 -16.47
CA LYS A 43 15.80 -14.41 -17.04
C LYS A 43 16.73 -13.83 -15.97
N GLY A 44 16.51 -14.15 -14.68
CA GLY A 44 17.31 -13.64 -13.56
C GLY A 44 17.07 -12.16 -13.23
N GLY A 45 16.00 -11.56 -13.76
CA GLY A 45 15.66 -10.16 -13.50
C GLY A 45 15.05 -9.93 -12.12
N THR A 46 15.04 -8.67 -11.67
CA THR A 46 14.51 -8.29 -10.35
C THR A 46 13.05 -7.85 -10.43
N VAL A 47 12.15 -8.66 -9.89
CA VAL A 47 10.71 -8.36 -9.77
C VAL A 47 10.37 -7.57 -8.50
N ASP A 48 11.25 -7.62 -7.49
CA ASP A 48 11.01 -7.09 -6.15
C ASP A 48 11.41 -5.61 -5.96
N VAL A 49 11.59 -4.84 -7.05
CA VAL A 49 12.02 -3.43 -6.99
C VAL A 49 11.08 -2.58 -6.15
N PHE A 50 9.76 -2.76 -6.32
CA PHE A 50 8.75 -2.02 -5.55
C PHE A 50 8.78 -2.35 -4.05
N LEU A 51 9.02 -3.60 -3.70
CA LEU A 51 9.12 -4.03 -2.30
C LEU A 51 10.37 -3.46 -1.63
N ARG A 52 11.49 -3.42 -2.35
CA ARG A 52 12.75 -2.83 -1.88
C ARG A 52 12.67 -1.31 -1.64
N MET A 53 11.66 -0.64 -2.18
CA MET A 53 11.43 0.79 -1.95
C MET A 53 10.74 1.09 -0.61
N SER A 54 10.18 0.11 0.11
CA SER A 54 9.53 0.36 1.42
C SER A 54 10.57 0.50 2.54
N PRO A 55 10.76 1.70 3.12
CA PRO A 55 11.66 1.87 4.26
C PRO A 55 11.14 1.19 5.52
N LEU A 56 9.82 1.05 5.66
CA LEU A 56 9.26 0.34 6.82
C LEU A 56 9.65 -1.14 6.78
N SER A 57 9.53 -1.80 5.63
CA SER A 57 9.95 -3.19 5.44
C SER A 57 11.46 -3.37 5.57
N ALA A 58 12.25 -2.40 5.11
CA ALA A 58 13.70 -2.39 5.28
C ALA A 58 14.10 -2.32 6.77
N ILE A 59 13.54 -1.36 7.52
CA ILE A 59 13.76 -1.21 8.97
C ILE A 59 13.32 -2.48 9.70
N GLY A 60 12.12 -2.99 9.37
CA GLY A 60 11.61 -4.25 9.91
C GLY A 60 12.64 -5.37 9.77
N ALA A 61 13.01 -5.68 8.53
CA ALA A 61 13.89 -6.81 8.21
C ALA A 61 15.29 -6.66 8.80
N MET A 62 15.87 -5.46 8.77
CA MET A 62 17.22 -5.21 9.28
C MET A 62 17.27 -5.29 10.81
N VAL A 63 16.31 -4.67 11.51
CA VAL A 63 16.29 -4.65 12.98
C VAL A 63 15.92 -6.02 13.54
N ALA A 64 14.88 -6.66 12.99
CA ALA A 64 14.46 -7.98 13.47
C ALA A 64 15.53 -9.05 13.20
N ALA A 65 16.18 -9.03 12.03
CA ALA A 65 17.23 -9.99 11.70
C ALA A 65 18.61 -9.63 12.30
N LYS A 66 18.76 -8.42 12.86
CA LYS A 66 20.04 -7.86 13.35
C LYS A 66 21.15 -7.89 12.30
N GLU A 67 20.78 -7.67 11.03
CA GLU A 67 21.69 -7.76 9.89
C GLU A 67 21.43 -6.61 8.91
N PHE A 68 22.49 -6.07 8.32
CA PHE A 68 22.37 -5.01 7.32
C PHE A 68 22.12 -5.61 5.92
N ILE A 69 20.92 -5.39 5.37
CA ILE A 69 20.50 -5.97 4.09
C ILE A 69 20.67 -4.93 2.96
N VAL A 70 21.84 -4.93 2.31
CA VAL A 70 22.21 -3.98 1.23
C VAL A 70 21.19 -3.95 0.08
N ARG A 71 20.47 -5.05 -0.14
CA ARG A 71 19.41 -5.17 -1.17
C ARG A 71 18.29 -4.11 -1.04
N TYR A 72 18.10 -3.52 0.15
CA TYR A 72 17.15 -2.42 0.40
C TYR A 72 17.69 -1.01 0.09
N TRP A 73 18.78 -0.88 -0.68
CA TRP A 73 19.28 0.44 -1.11
C TRP A 73 18.22 1.41 -1.67
N PRO A 74 17.17 0.97 -2.43
CA PRO A 74 16.15 1.89 -2.93
C PRO A 74 15.32 2.52 -1.82
N ALA A 75 15.09 1.81 -0.71
CA ALA A 75 14.36 2.35 0.43
C ALA A 75 15.07 3.54 1.06
N PHE A 76 16.40 3.54 1.13
CA PHE A 76 17.16 4.68 1.65
C PHE A 76 17.02 5.91 0.75
N ILE A 77 16.99 5.72 -0.57
CA ILE A 77 16.72 6.81 -1.52
C ILE A 77 15.31 7.37 -1.32
N VAL A 78 14.31 6.50 -1.19
CA VAL A 78 12.93 6.93 -0.93
C VAL A 78 12.82 7.65 0.41
N LEU A 79 13.54 7.20 1.44
CA LEU A 79 13.59 7.83 2.75
C LEU A 79 14.19 9.23 2.68
N ALA A 80 15.37 9.35 2.04
CA ALA A 80 16.05 10.63 1.82
C ALA A 80 15.18 11.58 0.99
N ALA A 81 14.60 11.10 -0.11
CA ALA A 81 13.66 11.87 -0.90
C ALA A 81 12.43 12.31 -0.08
N SER A 82 11.94 11.48 0.85
CA SER A 82 10.77 11.84 1.67
C SER A 82 11.08 12.89 2.73
N VAL A 83 12.34 13.04 3.12
CA VAL A 83 12.79 14.17 3.95
C VAL A 83 12.65 15.49 3.18
N PHE A 84 13.07 15.52 1.91
CA PHE A 84 13.03 16.74 1.08
C PHE A 84 11.69 17.01 0.42
N PHE A 85 10.97 15.99 -0.03
CA PHE A 85 9.70 16.10 -0.75
C PHE A 85 8.50 15.73 0.13
N GLY A 86 8.70 15.53 1.44
CA GLY A 86 7.66 15.14 2.37
C GLY A 86 7.03 13.80 2.00
N ARG A 87 5.71 13.66 2.20
CA ARG A 87 4.98 12.41 1.95
C ARG A 87 4.58 12.21 0.48
N PHE A 88 5.48 12.52 -0.45
CA PHE A 88 5.22 12.40 -1.90
C PHE A 88 4.98 10.94 -2.35
N PHE A 89 5.67 9.97 -1.73
CA PHE A 89 5.57 8.55 -2.11
C PHE A 89 4.12 8.04 -2.11
N CYS A 90 3.34 8.39 -1.09
CA CYS A 90 1.93 7.99 -0.99
C CYS A 90 1.02 8.64 -2.06
N GLY A 91 1.42 9.77 -2.62
CA GLY A 91 0.67 10.51 -3.64
C GLY A 91 1.03 10.17 -5.08
N TRP A 92 2.27 9.73 -5.31
CA TRP A 92 2.87 9.62 -6.64
C TRP A 92 3.28 8.18 -7.01
N ILE A 93 3.78 7.39 -6.06
CA ILE A 93 4.46 6.11 -6.35
C ILE A 93 3.69 4.91 -5.81
N CYS A 94 3.10 5.03 -4.62
CA CYS A 94 2.53 3.89 -3.89
C CYS A 94 1.38 3.19 -4.66
N PRO A 95 1.51 1.90 -5.01
CA PRO A 95 0.49 1.17 -5.77
C PRO A 95 -0.82 1.07 -4.99
N LEU A 96 -0.77 0.77 -3.69
CA LEU A 96 -1.98 0.73 -2.84
C LEU A 96 -2.72 2.08 -2.84
N GLY A 97 -1.98 3.19 -2.84
CA GLY A 97 -2.57 4.53 -2.90
C GLY A 97 -3.32 4.79 -4.21
N THR A 98 -2.81 4.28 -5.33
CA THR A 98 -3.48 4.34 -6.64
C THR A 98 -4.69 3.41 -6.69
N THR A 99 -4.59 2.18 -6.19
CA THR A 99 -5.74 1.27 -6.06
C THR A 99 -6.87 1.93 -5.29
N LEU A 100 -6.55 2.54 -4.14
CA LEU A 100 -7.53 3.25 -3.31
C LEU A 100 -8.14 4.47 -4.00
N ASP A 101 -7.36 5.20 -4.80
CA ASP A 101 -7.90 6.31 -5.60
C ASP A 101 -8.93 5.86 -6.64
N ILE A 102 -8.64 4.74 -7.31
CA ILE A 102 -9.52 4.14 -8.31
C ILE A 102 -10.81 3.67 -7.63
N THR A 103 -10.69 2.90 -6.54
CA THR A 103 -11.86 2.41 -5.80
C THR A 103 -12.68 3.55 -5.20
N ASP A 104 -12.03 4.58 -4.66
CA ASP A 104 -12.71 5.77 -4.12
C ASP A 104 -13.49 6.56 -5.16
N SER A 105 -13.00 6.58 -6.41
CA SER A 105 -13.68 7.20 -7.54
C SER A 105 -14.95 6.42 -7.92
N LEU A 106 -14.86 5.09 -7.94
CA LEU A 106 -15.99 4.19 -8.21
C LEU A 106 -17.06 4.28 -7.11
N LEU A 107 -16.64 4.44 -5.85
CA LEU A 107 -17.52 4.56 -4.69
C LEU A 107 -18.10 5.97 -4.50
N LYS A 108 -17.69 6.97 -5.30
CA LYS A 108 -18.08 8.38 -5.15
C LYS A 108 -19.60 8.60 -5.11
N LYS A 109 -20.38 7.86 -5.91
CA LYS A 109 -21.85 7.95 -5.94
C LYS A 109 -22.50 7.43 -4.65
N ARG A 110 -21.90 6.38 -4.05
CA ARG A 110 -22.39 5.73 -2.82
C ARG A 110 -22.01 6.47 -1.54
N ARG A 111 -20.99 7.34 -1.59
CA ARG A 111 -20.52 8.14 -0.44
C ARG A 111 -21.50 9.26 -0.02
N LYS A 112 -22.48 9.62 -0.88
CA LYS A 112 -23.48 10.65 -0.59
C LYS A 112 -24.48 10.17 0.47
N ARG A 113 -24.19 10.45 1.75
CA ARG A 113 -25.15 10.63 2.88
C ARG A 113 -24.48 10.62 4.26
N ILE A 114 -23.21 10.27 4.37
CA ILE A 114 -22.52 10.12 5.65
C ILE A 114 -21.81 11.46 5.95
N SER A 115 -22.59 12.47 6.38
CA SER A 115 -22.07 13.62 7.13
C SER A 115 -21.76 13.13 8.54
N TYR A 116 -20.67 12.40 8.67
CA TYR A 116 -20.17 12.08 9.98
C TYR A 116 -18.87 12.83 10.19
N LYS A 117 -18.96 13.75 11.15
CA LYS A 117 -17.88 14.12 12.06
C LYS A 117 -17.43 12.87 12.85
N ILE A 118 -17.17 11.73 12.16
CA ILE A 118 -16.52 10.56 12.75
C ILE A 118 -15.16 11.06 13.23
N TYR A 119 -14.81 10.68 14.45
CA TYR A 119 -13.52 10.97 15.05
C TYR A 119 -12.39 10.63 14.07
N ASP A 120 -11.67 11.65 13.62
CA ASP A 120 -10.58 11.51 12.68
C ASP A 120 -9.39 10.84 13.36
N GLY A 121 -9.35 9.52 13.27
CA GLY A 121 -8.35 8.65 13.88
C GLY A 121 -6.95 8.75 13.27
N LYS A 122 -6.55 9.90 12.69
CA LYS A 122 -5.20 10.14 12.12
C LYS A 122 -4.06 9.78 13.08
N ARG A 123 -4.32 9.84 14.39
CA ARG A 123 -3.37 9.44 15.45
C ARG A 123 -3.05 7.95 15.44
N LEU A 124 -4.01 7.12 15.02
CA LEU A 124 -3.94 5.67 15.14
C LEU A 124 -2.77 5.06 14.36
N LYS A 125 -2.50 5.52 13.13
CA LYS A 125 -1.34 5.07 12.34
C LYS A 125 0.01 5.31 13.03
N TYR A 126 0.13 6.36 13.86
CA TYR A 126 1.35 6.62 14.62
C TYR A 126 1.50 5.64 15.78
N TYR A 127 0.40 5.29 16.44
CA TYR A 127 0.39 4.25 17.48
C TYR A 127 0.63 2.86 16.91
N ILE A 128 0.08 2.55 15.74
CA ILE A 128 0.38 1.31 14.99
C ILE A 128 1.87 1.27 14.62
N LEU A 129 2.43 2.36 14.09
CA LEU A 129 3.86 2.44 13.78
C LEU A 129 4.71 2.21 15.03
N ALA A 130 4.41 2.89 16.14
CA ALA A 130 5.12 2.71 17.40
C ALA A 130 5.04 1.25 17.88
N PHE A 131 3.86 0.64 17.88
CA PHE A 131 3.67 -0.76 18.22
C PHE A 131 4.54 -1.70 17.38
N LEU A 132 4.54 -1.50 16.05
CA LEU A 132 5.31 -2.32 15.11
C LEU A 132 6.82 -2.16 15.28
N LEU A 133 7.31 -0.93 15.48
CA LEU A 133 8.74 -0.69 15.70
C LEU A 133 9.20 -1.29 17.03
N LEU A 134 8.38 -1.17 18.08
CA LEU A 134 8.66 -1.75 19.39
C LEU A 134 8.68 -3.29 19.34
N SER A 135 7.82 -3.92 18.53
CA SER A 135 7.80 -5.38 18.38
C SER A 135 9.08 -5.94 17.76
N LEU A 136 9.83 -5.12 16.99
CA LEU A 136 11.08 -5.53 16.37
C LEU A 136 12.18 -5.82 17.41
N PHE A 137 12.20 -5.09 18.53
CA PHE A 137 13.20 -5.30 19.60
C PHE A 137 13.01 -6.65 20.32
N ILE A 138 11.79 -7.20 20.28
CA ILE A 138 11.46 -8.52 20.82
C ILE A 138 11.78 -9.63 19.79
N GLY A 139 12.26 -9.27 18.59
CA GLY A 139 12.58 -10.22 17.51
C GLY A 139 11.37 -10.66 16.68
N TYR A 140 10.21 -10.04 16.87
CA TYR A 140 8.98 -10.35 16.12
C TYR A 140 8.74 -9.32 15.02
N GLN A 141 9.12 -9.69 13.80
CA GLN A 141 8.80 -8.90 12.62
C GLN A 141 7.31 -9.00 12.29
N MET A 142 6.49 -8.03 12.71
CA MET A 142 5.06 -7.94 12.35
C MET A 142 4.77 -6.92 11.24
N VAL A 143 5.79 -6.16 10.83
CA VAL A 143 5.69 -5.08 9.84
C VAL A 143 5.01 -5.51 8.53
N GLY A 144 5.32 -6.71 8.04
CA GLY A 144 4.81 -7.21 6.75
C GLY A 144 3.29 -7.31 6.65
N TRP A 145 2.55 -7.40 7.77
CA TRP A 145 1.09 -7.43 7.75
C TRP A 145 0.45 -6.08 7.46
N LEU A 146 1.10 -4.99 7.85
CA LEU A 146 0.57 -3.64 7.77
C LEU A 146 1.34 -2.74 6.79
N ASP A 147 2.42 -3.26 6.20
CA ASP A 147 3.13 -2.57 5.12
C ASP A 147 2.25 -2.50 3.85
N PRO A 148 1.95 -1.30 3.33
CA PRO A 148 1.02 -1.14 2.21
C PRO A 148 1.54 -1.76 0.91
N ILE A 149 2.86 -1.87 0.72
CA ILE A 149 3.43 -2.48 -0.49
C ILE A 149 3.26 -4.00 -0.40
N SER A 150 3.57 -4.60 0.75
CA SER A 150 3.36 -6.03 1.00
C SER A 150 1.88 -6.42 0.90
N ILE A 151 0.97 -5.60 1.46
CA ILE A 151 -0.48 -5.81 1.29
C ILE A 151 -0.88 -5.71 -0.19
N ALA A 152 -0.40 -4.71 -0.91
CA ALA A 152 -0.70 -4.57 -2.34
C ALA A 152 -0.23 -5.80 -3.10
N THR A 153 1.06 -6.17 -3.00
CA THR A 153 1.60 -7.34 -3.69
C THR A 153 0.82 -8.61 -3.36
N ASN A 154 0.49 -8.88 -2.09
CA ASN A 154 -0.35 -10.01 -1.75
C ASN A 154 -1.75 -9.94 -2.37
N ALA A 155 -2.41 -8.77 -2.33
CA ALA A 155 -3.73 -8.61 -2.95
C ALA A 155 -3.68 -8.89 -4.46
N TYR A 156 -2.66 -8.41 -5.16
CA TYR A 156 -2.51 -8.68 -6.58
C TYR A 156 -2.15 -10.14 -6.87
N THR A 157 -1.22 -10.72 -6.12
CA THR A 157 -0.71 -12.10 -6.32
C THR A 157 -1.71 -13.17 -5.91
N ILE A 158 -2.31 -13.05 -4.72
CA ILE A 158 -3.12 -14.11 -4.10
C ILE A 158 -4.60 -13.98 -4.48
N VAL A 159 -5.08 -12.76 -4.72
CA VAL A 159 -6.49 -12.49 -4.97
C VAL A 159 -6.72 -12.08 -6.42
N ILE A 160 -6.12 -11.01 -6.92
CA ILE A 160 -6.50 -10.50 -8.24
C ILE A 160 -6.04 -11.46 -9.35
N HIS A 161 -4.81 -11.95 -9.27
CA HIS A 161 -4.22 -12.77 -10.33
C HIS A 161 -4.96 -14.11 -10.56
N PRO A 162 -5.17 -15.00 -9.56
CA PRO A 162 -5.84 -16.27 -9.80
C PRO A 162 -7.26 -16.13 -10.34
N TYR A 163 -8.00 -15.15 -9.82
CA TYR A 163 -9.37 -14.88 -10.27
C TYR A 163 -9.39 -14.30 -11.68
N PHE A 164 -8.43 -13.45 -12.03
CA PHE A 164 -8.29 -12.92 -13.38
C PHE A 164 -7.94 -14.01 -14.40
N VAL A 165 -6.96 -14.88 -14.07
CA VAL A 165 -6.60 -16.04 -14.91
C VAL A 165 -7.79 -16.99 -15.06
N SER A 166 -8.50 -17.29 -13.96
CA SER A 166 -9.69 -18.13 -14.00
C SER A 166 -10.77 -17.52 -14.88
N LEU A 167 -11.01 -16.20 -14.78
CA LEU A 167 -12.00 -15.49 -15.59
C LEU A 167 -11.66 -15.57 -17.09
N ILE A 168 -10.39 -15.33 -17.45
CA ILE A 168 -9.91 -15.46 -18.84
C ILE A 168 -10.12 -16.90 -19.33
N ASN A 169 -9.65 -17.89 -18.57
CA ASN A 169 -9.79 -19.30 -18.96
C ASN A 169 -11.26 -19.73 -19.11
N SER A 170 -12.15 -19.28 -18.22
CA SER A 170 -13.60 -19.53 -18.33
C SER A 170 -14.22 -18.82 -19.53
N PHE A 171 -13.80 -17.59 -19.82
CA PHE A 171 -14.29 -16.83 -20.98
C PHE A 171 -13.89 -17.51 -22.29
N PHE A 172 -12.61 -17.84 -22.48
CA PHE A 172 -12.15 -18.55 -23.68
C PHE A 172 -12.72 -19.98 -23.76
N GLY A 173 -12.86 -20.68 -22.63
CA GLY A 173 -13.55 -21.97 -22.58
C GLY A 173 -15.03 -21.90 -22.97
N PHE A 174 -15.70 -20.77 -22.69
CA PHE A 174 -17.05 -20.52 -23.17
C PHE A 174 -17.07 -20.24 -24.68
N LEU A 175 -16.13 -19.42 -25.18
CA LEU A 175 -16.03 -19.13 -26.62
C LEU A 175 -15.70 -20.38 -27.45
N HIS A 176 -14.90 -21.30 -26.92
CA HIS A 176 -14.58 -22.58 -27.57
C HIS A 176 -15.82 -23.45 -27.84
N LYS A 177 -16.95 -23.24 -27.14
CA LYS A 177 -18.19 -23.97 -27.42
C LYS A 177 -18.85 -23.57 -28.74
N PHE A 178 -18.46 -22.44 -29.33
CA PHE A 178 -18.99 -21.94 -30.59
C PHE A 178 -17.97 -22.16 -31.71
N TYR A 179 -18.22 -23.14 -32.58
CA TYR A 179 -17.29 -23.57 -33.65
C TYR A 179 -16.80 -22.44 -34.56
N PHE A 180 -17.64 -21.44 -34.84
CA PHE A 180 -17.26 -20.30 -35.68
C PHE A 180 -16.34 -19.30 -34.95
N ILE A 181 -16.45 -19.21 -33.63
CA ILE A 181 -15.66 -18.28 -32.81
C ILE A 181 -14.35 -18.94 -32.34
N SER A 182 -14.35 -20.26 -32.13
CA SER A 182 -13.17 -21.03 -31.68
C SER A 182 -11.98 -20.89 -32.63
N PHE A 183 -12.22 -20.84 -33.94
CA PHE A 183 -11.19 -20.64 -34.96
C PHE A 183 -10.32 -19.39 -34.72
N ILE A 184 -10.92 -18.31 -34.20
CA ILE A 184 -10.21 -17.06 -33.88
C ILE A 184 -9.79 -17.03 -32.41
N SER A 185 -10.64 -17.53 -31.51
CA SER A 185 -10.39 -17.40 -30.07
C SER A 185 -9.26 -18.30 -29.58
N ASP A 186 -9.05 -19.48 -30.17
CA ASP A 186 -8.07 -20.45 -29.67
C ASP A 186 -6.61 -20.02 -29.96
N PRO A 187 -6.26 -19.52 -31.18
CA PRO A 187 -4.96 -18.93 -31.41
C PRO A 187 -4.69 -17.70 -30.54
N VAL A 188 -5.72 -16.88 -30.30
CA VAL A 188 -5.61 -15.72 -29.41
C VAL A 188 -5.38 -16.15 -27.95
N HIS A 189 -6.07 -17.20 -27.49
CA HIS A 189 -5.87 -17.75 -26.15
C HIS A 189 -4.48 -18.35 -25.97
N ALA A 190 -4.00 -19.09 -26.97
CA ALA A 190 -2.65 -19.64 -26.97
C ALA A 190 -1.59 -18.53 -26.96
N PHE A 191 -1.73 -17.52 -27.82
CA PHE A 191 -0.86 -16.35 -27.84
C PHE A 191 -0.89 -15.60 -26.50
N LEU A 192 -2.07 -15.40 -25.89
CA LEU A 192 -2.17 -14.77 -24.58
C LEU A 192 -1.48 -15.59 -23.49
N LYS A 193 -1.63 -16.93 -23.50
CA LYS A 193 -0.95 -17.84 -22.57
C LYS A 193 0.57 -17.77 -22.70
N GLU A 194 1.07 -17.78 -23.92
CA GLU A 194 2.52 -17.67 -24.20
C GLU A 194 3.04 -16.27 -23.88
N ALA A 195 2.36 -15.21 -24.32
CA ALA A 195 2.80 -13.84 -24.11
C ALA A 195 2.77 -13.43 -22.63
N LEU A 196 1.78 -13.89 -21.87
CA LEU A 196 1.73 -13.60 -20.43
C LEU A 196 2.51 -14.60 -19.57
N PHE A 197 2.87 -15.81 -20.04
CA PHE A 197 3.45 -16.96 -19.29
C PHE A 197 2.75 -17.35 -17.95
N ALA A 198 1.85 -16.50 -17.46
CA ALA A 198 1.28 -16.47 -16.12
C ALA A 198 -0.15 -17.01 -16.09
N LEU A 199 -0.66 -17.57 -17.19
CA LEU A 199 -2.02 -18.09 -17.30
C LEU A 199 -2.18 -19.55 -16.79
N HIS A 200 -1.27 -20.02 -15.93
CA HIS A 200 -1.57 -21.17 -15.06
C HIS A 200 -2.36 -20.67 -13.85
N PRO A 201 -3.58 -21.19 -13.59
CA PRO A 201 -4.39 -20.73 -12.46
C PRO A 201 -3.70 -21.17 -11.15
N PRO A 202 -3.06 -20.25 -10.40
CA PRO A 202 -2.44 -20.62 -9.15
C PRO A 202 -3.52 -20.64 -8.08
N PHE A 203 -3.81 -21.80 -7.51
CA PHE A 203 -4.63 -21.88 -6.31
C PHE A 203 -3.77 -21.58 -5.08
N PHE A 204 -4.11 -20.53 -4.33
CA PHE A 204 -3.48 -20.25 -3.05
C PHE A 204 -4.41 -20.60 -1.89
N ARG A 205 -3.91 -21.43 -0.97
CA ARG A 205 -4.58 -21.69 0.31
C ARG A 205 -4.71 -20.38 1.10
N GLY A 206 -5.87 -20.14 1.72
CA GLY A 206 -6.11 -18.93 2.51
C GLY A 206 -6.41 -17.66 1.72
N HIS A 207 -6.64 -17.74 0.39
CA HIS A 207 -7.00 -16.58 -0.43
C HIS A 207 -8.23 -15.82 0.10
N LEU A 208 -9.20 -16.50 0.73
CA LEU A 208 -10.36 -15.86 1.36
C LEU A 208 -9.98 -14.86 2.47
N ILE A 209 -8.92 -15.13 3.23
CA ILE A 209 -8.45 -14.20 4.28
C ILE A 209 -7.92 -12.93 3.64
N PHE A 210 -7.11 -13.05 2.59
CA PHE A 210 -6.60 -11.88 1.85
C PHE A 210 -7.73 -11.11 1.15
N LEU A 211 -8.73 -11.82 0.60
CA LEU A 211 -9.94 -11.24 0.04
C LEU A 211 -10.67 -10.40 1.10
N ILE A 212 -10.88 -10.94 2.30
CA ILE A 212 -11.51 -10.22 3.42
C ILE A 212 -10.69 -8.98 3.78
N VAL A 213 -9.36 -9.10 3.92
CA VAL A 213 -8.48 -7.96 4.26
C VAL A 213 -8.60 -6.85 3.22
N ILE A 214 -8.48 -7.16 1.92
CA ILE A 214 -8.57 -6.14 0.88
C ILE A 214 -9.99 -5.57 0.75
N SER A 215 -11.02 -6.40 0.91
CA SER A 215 -12.42 -5.95 0.94
C SER A 215 -12.68 -5.01 2.10
N VAL A 216 -12.15 -5.27 3.30
CA VAL A 216 -12.25 -4.36 4.45
C VAL A 216 -11.53 -3.05 4.16
N ILE A 217 -10.31 -3.09 3.61
CA ILE A 217 -9.56 -1.88 3.24
C ILE A 217 -10.33 -1.01 2.24
N ILE A 218 -10.95 -1.62 1.23
CA ILE A 218 -11.77 -0.91 0.22
C ILE A 218 -13.07 -0.41 0.84
N PHE A 219 -13.73 -1.23 1.67
CA PHE A 219 -14.97 -0.87 2.36
C PHE A 219 -14.78 0.33 3.28
N LEU A 220 -13.65 0.42 3.99
CA LEU A 220 -13.31 1.59 4.80
C LEU A 220 -13.25 2.89 3.97
N GLY A 221 -12.98 2.80 2.66
CA GLY A 221 -13.06 3.91 1.72
C GLY A 221 -14.45 4.53 1.58
N LEU A 222 -15.52 3.84 2.00
CA LEU A 222 -16.88 4.39 2.04
C LEU A 222 -17.00 5.53 3.05
N PHE A 223 -16.27 5.48 4.17
CA PHE A 223 -16.32 6.50 5.22
C PHE A 223 -15.47 7.72 4.85
N TYR A 224 -14.18 7.51 4.56
CA TYR A 224 -13.27 8.56 4.12
C TYR A 224 -12.46 8.13 2.91
N LYS A 225 -12.16 9.09 2.02
CA LYS A 225 -11.18 8.86 0.94
C LYS A 225 -9.88 8.35 1.54
N ARG A 226 -9.29 7.34 0.91
CA ARG A 226 -8.04 6.70 1.33
C ARG A 226 -7.98 6.43 2.85
N TYR A 227 -9.06 5.91 3.44
CA TYR A 227 -9.17 5.68 4.88
C TYR A 227 -7.95 4.97 5.47
N TRP A 228 -7.48 3.89 4.81
CA TRP A 228 -6.28 3.17 5.20
C TRP A 228 -5.05 4.09 5.28
N CYS A 229 -4.76 4.85 4.24
CA CYS A 229 -3.61 5.76 4.21
C CYS A 229 -3.73 6.91 5.23
N ARG A 230 -4.96 7.37 5.51
CA ARG A 230 -5.24 8.44 6.47
C ARG A 230 -5.06 7.98 7.92
N ASN A 231 -5.58 6.81 8.27
CA ASN A 231 -5.78 6.40 9.67
C ASN A 231 -4.97 5.18 10.10
N LEU A 232 -4.60 4.26 9.20
CA LEU A 232 -4.07 2.94 9.59
C LEU A 232 -2.64 2.67 9.10
N CYS A 233 -2.24 3.27 7.98
CA CYS A 233 -1.00 2.94 7.29
C CYS A 233 0.27 3.39 8.08
N PRO A 234 1.06 2.45 8.64
CA PRO A 234 2.26 2.78 9.41
C PRO A 234 3.38 3.37 8.54
N LEU A 235 3.51 2.92 7.28
CA LEU A 235 4.47 3.50 6.34
C LEU A 235 4.15 4.98 6.05
N GLY A 236 2.86 5.31 6.01
CA GLY A 236 2.40 6.69 5.89
C GLY A 236 2.71 7.55 7.10
N ALA A 237 2.63 6.98 8.31
CA ALA A 237 3.05 7.66 9.54
C ALA A 237 4.57 7.89 9.57
N LEU A 238 5.36 6.90 9.13
CA LEU A 238 6.82 7.02 9.05
C LEU A 238 7.23 8.21 8.15
N PHE A 239 6.65 8.30 6.96
CA PHE A 239 6.90 9.43 6.07
C PHE A 239 6.38 10.77 6.63
N ALA A 240 5.26 10.77 7.34
CA ALA A 240 4.73 11.98 7.96
C ALA A 240 5.69 12.53 9.04
N LEU A 241 6.26 11.66 9.89
CA LEU A 241 7.23 12.06 10.90
C LEU A 241 8.52 12.64 10.30
N LEU A 242 8.95 12.14 9.13
CA LEU A 242 10.17 12.59 8.45
C LEU A 242 9.96 13.84 7.59
N SER A 243 8.71 14.20 7.31
CA SER A 243 8.37 15.28 6.38
C SER A 243 8.50 16.69 6.94
N GLY A 244 8.99 16.88 8.18
CA GLY A 244 9.15 18.22 8.78
C GLY A 244 10.01 19.18 7.95
N TRP A 245 11.04 18.65 7.28
CA TRP A 245 11.96 19.39 6.41
C TRP A 245 11.52 19.45 4.93
N SER A 246 10.28 19.08 4.62
CA SER A 246 9.80 19.09 3.25
C SER A 246 9.92 20.48 2.61
N ILE A 247 10.53 20.52 1.43
CA ILE A 247 10.68 21.70 0.58
C ILE A 247 9.30 22.15 0.13
N PHE A 248 8.45 21.28 -0.41
CA PHE A 248 7.15 21.72 -0.93
C PHE A 248 6.09 21.73 0.15
N LYS A 249 5.66 22.94 0.55
CA LYS A 249 4.56 23.15 1.49
C LYS A 249 3.42 23.93 0.84
N ARG A 250 2.19 23.67 1.28
CA ARG A 250 1.00 24.35 0.78
C ARG A 250 0.91 25.73 1.43
N VAL A 251 0.70 26.76 0.63
CA VAL A 251 0.44 28.13 1.09
C VAL A 251 -0.83 28.66 0.47
N VAL A 252 -1.63 29.36 1.26
CA VAL A 252 -2.89 29.97 0.81
C VAL A 252 -2.78 31.49 0.95
N GLY A 253 -3.05 32.22 -0.13
CA GLY A 253 -3.10 33.68 -0.09
C GLY A 253 -4.36 34.17 0.63
N GLU A 254 -4.19 34.80 1.78
CA GLU A 254 -5.29 35.29 2.63
C GLU A 254 -6.18 36.32 1.94
N SER A 255 -5.59 37.23 1.15
CA SER A 255 -6.32 38.26 0.43
C SER A 255 -7.10 37.74 -0.79
N ILE A 256 -6.81 36.52 -1.25
CA ILE A 256 -7.37 35.94 -2.49
C ILE A 256 -8.33 34.78 -2.17
N CYS A 257 -8.22 34.17 -0.99
CA CYS A 257 -9.05 33.04 -0.57
C CYS A 257 -10.45 33.53 -0.16
N ASP A 258 -11.48 32.92 -0.74
CA ASP A 258 -12.89 33.21 -0.42
C ASP A 258 -13.50 32.21 0.59
N SER A 259 -12.67 31.35 1.20
CA SER A 259 -13.08 30.32 2.17
C SER A 259 -14.19 29.37 1.67
N CYS A 260 -14.25 29.08 0.37
CA CYS A 260 -15.29 28.24 -0.24
C CYS A 260 -15.24 26.72 0.10
N ASP A 261 -14.32 26.28 0.97
CA ASP A 261 -14.13 24.89 1.46
C ASP A 261 -13.86 23.79 0.39
N ARG A 262 -13.85 24.13 -0.90
CA ARG A 262 -13.65 23.15 -2.01
C ARG A 262 -12.34 22.37 -1.87
N CYS A 263 -11.29 23.00 -1.35
CA CYS A 263 -9.98 22.37 -1.19
C CYS A 263 -9.99 21.30 -0.09
N ASN A 264 -10.68 21.55 1.03
CA ASN A 264 -10.84 20.63 2.15
C ASN A 264 -11.65 19.40 1.74
N VAL A 265 -12.84 19.61 1.15
CA VAL A 265 -13.70 18.52 0.64
C VAL A 265 -12.97 17.67 -0.43
N ALA A 266 -12.13 18.31 -1.25
CA ALA A 266 -11.33 17.61 -2.25
C ALA A 266 -10.15 16.83 -1.65
N CYS A 267 -9.65 17.23 -0.48
CA CYS A 267 -8.47 16.65 0.16
C CYS A 267 -8.71 15.18 0.51
N LYS A 268 -7.88 14.29 -0.07
CA LYS A 268 -7.99 12.85 0.17
C LYS A 268 -7.52 12.44 1.55
N MET A 269 -6.63 13.21 2.15
CA MET A 269 -6.02 12.92 3.46
C MET A 269 -6.74 13.64 4.60
N GLY A 270 -7.68 14.55 4.30
CA GLY A 270 -8.27 15.45 5.29
C GLY A 270 -7.23 16.34 5.98
N ALA A 271 -6.12 16.65 5.32
CA ALA A 271 -5.00 17.40 5.91
C ALA A 271 -5.24 18.92 6.01
N ILE A 272 -6.38 19.42 5.53
CA ILE A 272 -6.73 20.84 5.51
C ILE A 272 -7.78 21.05 6.61
N ASP A 273 -7.67 22.16 7.33
CA ASP A 273 -8.63 22.53 8.37
C ASP A 273 -9.96 23.02 7.79
N ASP A 274 -10.94 23.25 8.67
CA ASP A 274 -12.28 23.69 8.28
C ASP A 274 -12.30 25.10 7.66
N THR A 275 -11.31 25.95 7.95
CA THR A 275 -11.18 27.27 7.31
C THR A 275 -10.59 27.19 5.90
N GLY A 276 -9.99 26.06 5.53
CA GLY A 276 -9.28 25.91 4.28
C GLY A 276 -7.89 26.56 4.26
N MET A 277 -7.46 27.21 5.34
CA MET A 277 -6.22 27.99 5.39
C MET A 277 -5.05 27.19 5.92
N LYS A 278 -5.28 26.39 6.96
CA LYS A 278 -4.24 25.65 7.64
C LYS A 278 -4.05 24.26 7.03
N THR A 279 -2.84 23.75 7.14
CA THR A 279 -2.50 22.41 6.68
C THR A 279 -1.77 21.67 7.79
N GLN A 280 -2.26 20.47 8.12
CA GLN A 280 -1.65 19.61 9.13
C GLN A 280 -0.27 19.14 8.67
N ALA A 281 0.72 19.39 9.52
CA ALA A 281 2.12 19.03 9.28
C ALA A 281 2.25 17.55 8.92
N GLY A 282 2.95 17.27 7.82
CA GLY A 282 3.25 15.91 7.34
C GLY A 282 2.10 15.03 6.85
N GLU A 283 0.85 15.49 6.95
CA GLU A 283 -0.31 14.77 6.41
C GLU A 283 -0.50 15.00 4.91
N CYS A 284 -0.01 16.13 4.38
CA CYS A 284 -0.10 16.45 2.97
C CYS A 284 0.75 15.49 2.11
N VAL A 285 0.09 14.73 1.25
CA VAL A 285 0.75 13.79 0.31
C VAL A 285 1.15 14.43 -1.03
N LEU A 286 1.18 15.76 -1.09
CA LEU A 286 1.49 16.53 -2.31
C LEU A 286 0.74 16.02 -3.54
N CYS A 287 -0.59 15.95 -3.44
CA CYS A 287 -1.43 15.52 -4.57
C CYS A 287 -1.83 16.67 -5.52
N MET A 288 -1.57 17.92 -5.11
CA MET A 288 -1.92 19.16 -5.83
C MET A 288 -3.39 19.30 -6.25
N LYS A 289 -4.31 18.48 -5.72
CA LYS A 289 -5.73 18.54 -6.08
C LYS A 289 -6.38 19.85 -5.61
N CYS A 290 -5.97 20.35 -4.45
CA CYS A 290 -6.44 21.63 -3.89
C CYS A 290 -6.07 22.82 -4.81
N GLN A 291 -4.87 22.83 -5.38
CA GLN A 291 -4.46 23.83 -6.37
C GLN A 291 -5.30 23.73 -7.65
N ALA A 292 -5.57 22.50 -8.13
CA ALA A 292 -6.34 22.31 -9.37
C ALA A 292 -7.84 22.63 -9.26
N ILE A 293 -8.43 22.63 -8.06
CA ILE A 293 -9.86 22.90 -7.84
C ILE A 293 -10.14 24.34 -7.34
N CYS A 294 -9.10 25.05 -6.91
CA CYS A 294 -9.21 26.43 -6.42
C CYS A 294 -9.53 27.35 -7.58
N HIS A 295 -10.70 28.01 -7.54
CA HIS A 295 -11.17 28.87 -8.61
C HIS A 295 -10.57 30.30 -8.53
N THR A 296 -10.23 30.76 -7.32
CA THR A 296 -9.51 32.02 -7.10
C THR A 296 -7.99 31.88 -7.29
N SER A 297 -7.49 30.66 -7.50
CA SER A 297 -6.05 30.36 -7.59
C SER A 297 -5.23 30.79 -6.36
N ALA A 298 -5.87 30.90 -5.19
CA ALA A 298 -5.21 31.28 -3.93
C ALA A 298 -4.22 30.23 -3.38
N VAL A 299 -4.31 28.98 -3.84
CA VAL A 299 -3.48 27.87 -3.35
C VAL A 299 -2.22 27.71 -4.19
N SER A 300 -1.05 27.80 -3.55
CA SER A 300 0.26 27.57 -4.15
C SER A 300 1.08 26.55 -3.34
N PHE A 301 2.14 26.02 -3.95
CA PHE A 301 3.12 25.17 -3.27
C PHE A 301 4.49 25.85 -3.34
N THR A 302 5.06 26.20 -2.19
CA THR A 302 6.29 26.98 -2.08
C THR A 302 7.25 26.31 -1.09
N ARG A 303 8.48 26.85 -0.98
CA ARG A 303 9.51 26.32 -0.08
C ARG A 303 9.19 26.50 1.41
N THR A 304 8.49 27.58 1.72
CA THR A 304 8.30 28.06 3.09
C THR A 304 6.82 28.31 3.32
N GLN A 305 6.29 27.73 4.39
CA GLN A 305 4.92 27.94 4.84
C GLN A 305 4.92 28.93 6.01
N PRO A 306 4.02 29.92 6.02
CA PRO A 306 3.82 30.78 7.19
C PRO A 306 3.45 29.94 8.41
N SER A 307 4.01 30.26 9.58
CA SER A 307 3.76 29.53 10.84
C SER A 307 2.28 29.51 11.23
N GLU A 308 1.53 30.54 10.89
CA GLU A 308 0.09 30.66 11.16
C GLU A 308 -0.76 29.64 10.37
N GLN A 309 -0.24 29.19 9.22
CA GLN A 309 -0.88 28.20 8.36
C GLN A 309 -0.44 26.76 8.70
N ASP A 310 0.54 26.58 9.59
CA ASP A 310 1.03 25.27 10.02
C ASP A 310 0.22 24.76 11.21
N GLU A 311 -0.40 23.59 11.07
CA GLU A 311 -1.13 22.94 12.15
C GLU A 311 -0.34 21.72 12.65
N PRO A 312 0.18 21.74 13.90
CA PRO A 312 0.99 20.64 14.40
C PRO A 312 0.15 19.38 14.63
N ILE A 313 0.80 18.22 14.50
CA ILE A 313 0.16 16.94 14.82
C ILE A 313 0.01 16.83 16.34
N ASN A 314 -1.23 16.80 16.81
CA ASN A 314 -1.53 16.59 18.22
C ASN A 314 -1.45 15.10 18.59
N LEU A 315 -0.29 14.62 19.05
CA LEU A 315 -0.13 13.28 19.63
C LEU A 315 -0.38 13.32 21.15
N THR A 316 -1.12 12.33 21.68
CA THR A 316 -1.40 12.28 23.13
C THR A 316 -0.39 11.39 23.84
N LYS A 317 0.14 11.84 24.99
CA LYS A 317 1.03 11.02 25.85
C LYS A 317 0.39 9.68 26.20
N ARG A 318 -0.90 9.68 26.54
CA ARG A 318 -1.69 8.46 26.80
C ARG A 318 -1.63 7.48 25.62
N GLY A 319 -1.81 7.97 24.40
CA GLY A 319 -1.75 7.12 23.20
C GLY A 319 -0.39 6.48 22.96
N PHE A 320 0.69 7.25 23.16
CA PHE A 320 2.06 6.70 23.10
C PHE A 320 2.28 5.61 24.17
N VAL A 321 1.89 5.87 25.42
CA VAL A 321 1.97 4.87 26.50
C VAL A 321 1.15 3.63 26.16
N THR A 322 -0.06 3.78 25.63
CA THR A 322 -0.86 2.61 25.21
C THR A 322 -0.21 1.81 24.10
N ALA A 323 0.52 2.44 23.16
CA ALA A 323 1.27 1.74 22.13
C ALA A 323 2.46 0.96 22.70
N CYS A 324 3.16 1.54 23.69
CA CYS A 324 4.25 0.86 24.39
C CYS A 324 3.76 -0.35 25.19
N VAL A 325 2.72 -0.15 26.01
CA VAL A 325 2.12 -1.22 26.83
C VAL A 325 1.54 -2.32 25.94
N SER A 326 0.83 -1.95 24.86
CA SER A 326 0.29 -2.95 23.94
C SER A 326 1.40 -3.72 23.24
N SER A 327 2.51 -3.10 22.85
CA SER A 327 3.65 -3.82 22.27
C SER A 327 4.28 -4.79 23.27
N ALA A 328 4.50 -4.34 24.51
CA ALA A 328 5.08 -5.17 25.57
C ALA A 328 4.21 -6.37 25.98
N VAL A 329 2.87 -6.24 25.90
CA VAL A 329 1.94 -7.31 26.29
C VAL A 329 1.52 -8.16 25.08
N VAL A 330 1.03 -7.53 24.02
CA VAL A 330 0.39 -8.22 22.89
C VAL A 330 1.42 -8.87 21.98
N ALA A 331 2.59 -8.27 21.72
CA ALA A 331 3.56 -8.88 20.81
C ALA A 331 4.11 -10.22 21.36
N PRO A 332 4.47 -10.34 22.66
CA PRO A 332 4.76 -11.63 23.27
C PRO A 332 3.54 -12.56 23.32
N LEU A 333 2.34 -12.06 23.63
CA LEU A 333 1.14 -12.91 23.64
C LEU A 333 0.86 -13.54 22.26
N LEU A 334 1.06 -12.78 21.18
CA LEU A 334 0.94 -13.27 19.81
C LEU A 334 2.05 -14.26 19.44
N SER A 335 3.20 -14.21 20.11
CA SER A 335 4.28 -15.18 19.94
C SER A 335 4.12 -16.41 20.83
N LEU A 336 3.37 -16.30 21.93
CA LEU A 336 2.98 -17.44 22.74
C LEU A 336 2.12 -18.37 21.89
N ASN A 337 2.66 -19.55 21.63
CA ASN A 337 2.09 -20.55 20.73
C ASN A 337 0.72 -21.03 21.26
N PHE A 338 -0.38 -20.46 20.78
CA PHE A 338 -1.66 -21.17 20.76
C PHE A 338 -1.48 -22.37 19.83
N LYS A 339 -1.26 -23.54 20.44
CA LYS A 339 -0.93 -24.83 19.80
C LYS A 339 0.41 -24.86 19.07
N LYS A 340 1.46 -25.20 19.83
CA LYS A 340 2.54 -26.07 19.32
C LYS A 340 1.95 -27.47 19.05
N LYS A 341 0.92 -27.58 18.19
CA LYS A 341 0.49 -28.87 17.69
C LYS A 341 1.66 -29.28 16.79
N LYS A 342 2.50 -30.22 17.27
CA LYS A 342 3.35 -31.00 16.38
C LYS A 342 2.49 -31.31 15.16
N SER A 343 2.87 -30.74 14.02
CA SER A 343 2.26 -31.07 12.74
C SER A 343 2.09 -32.58 12.69
N GLN A 344 0.91 -33.06 12.30
CA GLN A 344 0.67 -34.50 12.15
C GLN A 344 1.67 -35.05 11.13
N GLY A 345 2.70 -35.74 11.62
CA GLY A 345 3.76 -36.36 10.82
C GLY A 345 5.17 -35.89 11.22
N ASN A 346 6.16 -36.77 11.03
CA ASN A 346 7.58 -36.52 11.33
C ASN A 346 8.23 -35.35 10.56
N LEU A 347 7.49 -34.68 9.67
CA LEU A 347 7.94 -33.52 8.91
C LEU A 347 7.13 -32.29 9.37
N GLY A 348 7.81 -31.34 10.00
CA GLY A 348 7.25 -30.04 10.38
C GLY A 348 6.90 -29.15 9.18
N ILE A 349 6.80 -27.84 9.40
CA ILE A 349 6.61 -26.87 8.31
C ILE A 349 7.81 -26.94 7.37
N ILE A 350 7.56 -27.20 6.09
CA ILE A 350 8.60 -27.21 5.06
C ILE A 350 8.70 -25.81 4.46
N ARG A 351 9.88 -25.21 4.51
CA ARG A 351 10.16 -23.90 3.92
C ARG A 351 10.66 -24.02 2.48
N PRO A 352 10.55 -22.95 1.66
CA PRO A 352 11.09 -22.95 0.30
C PRO A 352 12.58 -23.32 0.25
N PRO A 353 13.07 -23.90 -0.85
CA PRO A 353 14.50 -24.18 -1.00
C PRO A 353 15.34 -22.90 -0.84
N GLY A 354 16.49 -23.00 -0.19
CA GLY A 354 17.32 -21.85 0.16
C GLY A 354 16.84 -21.05 1.37
N SER A 355 15.81 -21.50 2.08
CA SER A 355 15.43 -20.91 3.36
C SER A 355 16.50 -21.12 4.43
N ILE A 356 16.72 -20.09 5.23
CA ILE A 356 17.56 -20.11 6.43
C ILE A 356 16.77 -20.69 7.63
N PRO A 357 17.42 -20.91 8.80
CA PRO A 357 16.73 -21.40 9.99
C PRO A 357 15.51 -20.54 10.37
N GLU A 358 14.46 -21.21 10.88
CA GLU A 358 13.10 -20.65 11.04
C GLU A 358 13.06 -19.29 11.75
N ASP A 359 13.81 -19.11 12.83
CA ASP A 359 13.82 -17.85 13.59
C ASP A 359 14.39 -16.70 12.75
N LYS A 360 15.53 -16.93 12.08
CA LYS A 360 16.13 -15.95 11.17
C LYS A 360 15.24 -15.71 9.95
N PHE A 361 14.59 -16.76 9.44
CA PHE A 361 13.69 -16.68 8.30
C PHE A 361 12.49 -15.79 8.62
N ARG A 362 11.84 -16.01 9.77
CA ARG A 362 10.71 -15.19 10.24
C ARG A 362 11.11 -13.75 10.52
N ALA A 363 12.33 -13.53 11.01
CA ALA A 363 12.87 -12.19 11.21
C ALA A 363 13.14 -11.45 9.88
N LYS A 364 13.54 -12.14 8.80
CA LYS A 364 13.79 -11.50 7.50
C LYS A 364 12.56 -11.40 6.60
N CYS A 365 11.62 -12.33 6.71
CA CYS A 365 10.48 -12.42 5.81
C CYS A 365 9.52 -11.24 5.97
N ILE A 366 9.37 -10.43 4.92
CA ILE A 366 8.41 -9.31 4.90
C ILE A 366 7.00 -9.71 4.46
N ARG A 367 6.77 -11.01 4.20
CA ARG A 367 5.45 -11.56 3.81
C ARG A 367 4.87 -10.89 2.56
N CYS A 368 5.71 -10.62 1.56
CA CYS A 368 5.29 -9.93 0.35
C CYS A 368 4.55 -10.82 -0.66
N GLY A 369 4.68 -12.13 -0.55
CA GLY A 369 4.06 -13.10 -1.46
C GLY A 369 4.79 -13.34 -2.78
N GLU A 370 5.89 -12.61 -3.05
CA GLU A 370 6.61 -12.70 -4.33
C GLU A 370 7.17 -14.09 -4.63
N CYS A 371 7.75 -14.75 -3.62
CA CYS A 371 8.25 -16.13 -3.77
C CYS A 371 7.15 -17.14 -4.13
N MET A 372 5.91 -16.90 -3.68
CA MET A 372 4.76 -17.74 -4.00
C MET A 372 4.26 -17.46 -5.42
N ARG A 373 4.36 -16.19 -5.87
CA ARG A 373 4.02 -15.76 -7.22
C ARG A 373 4.84 -16.48 -8.27
N VAL A 374 6.17 -16.47 -8.12
CA VAL A 374 7.14 -17.03 -9.09
C VAL A 374 7.26 -18.56 -9.01
N CYS A 375 6.47 -19.22 -8.16
CA CYS A 375 6.53 -20.66 -7.95
C CYS A 375 5.84 -21.41 -9.10
N LYS A 376 6.63 -21.94 -10.04
CA LYS A 376 6.13 -22.67 -11.21
C LYS A 376 5.23 -23.86 -10.89
N THR A 377 5.56 -24.60 -9.83
CA THR A 377 4.78 -25.77 -9.40
C THR A 377 3.55 -25.40 -8.58
N ASN A 378 3.37 -24.11 -8.24
CA ASN A 378 2.38 -23.63 -7.28
C ASN A 378 2.34 -24.50 -6.01
N GLY A 379 3.51 -24.92 -5.52
CA GLY A 379 3.64 -25.66 -4.26
C GLY A 379 3.85 -24.74 -3.06
N LEU A 380 4.12 -23.45 -3.27
CA LEU A 380 4.35 -22.48 -2.21
C LEU A 380 3.05 -21.75 -1.83
N HIS A 381 2.63 -21.91 -0.58
CA HIS A 381 1.40 -21.32 -0.03
C HIS A 381 1.69 -20.48 1.20
N PRO A 382 0.83 -19.49 1.49
CA PRO A 382 0.94 -18.76 2.73
C PRO A 382 0.53 -19.67 3.89
N THR A 383 1.28 -19.62 4.97
CA THR A 383 0.85 -20.15 6.26
C THR A 383 -0.34 -19.34 6.77
N ILE A 384 -1.29 -20.01 7.43
CA ILE A 384 -2.39 -19.37 8.13
C ILE A 384 -2.10 -19.40 9.63
N LEU A 385 -1.97 -20.60 10.20
CA LEU A 385 -1.66 -20.80 11.63
C LEU A 385 -0.56 -21.85 11.85
N GLU A 386 -0.07 -22.49 10.79
CA GLU A 386 0.94 -23.54 10.85
C GLU A 386 2.22 -23.04 11.52
N ALA A 387 2.67 -21.84 11.18
CA ALA A 387 3.87 -21.19 11.75
C ALA A 387 3.58 -20.33 13.00
N GLY A 388 2.44 -20.56 13.65
CA GLY A 388 1.90 -19.69 14.69
C GLY A 388 1.41 -18.34 14.14
N LEU A 389 0.85 -17.50 15.02
CA LEU A 389 0.30 -16.20 14.62
C LEU A 389 1.37 -15.31 14.02
N VAL A 390 2.52 -15.15 14.67
CA VAL A 390 3.64 -14.35 14.12
C VAL A 390 4.13 -14.88 12.78
N GLY A 391 4.09 -16.19 12.54
CA GLY A 391 4.50 -16.78 11.27
C GLY A 391 3.43 -16.71 10.18
N MET A 392 2.26 -16.13 10.42
CA MET A 392 1.17 -16.02 9.43
C MET A 392 1.63 -15.29 8.15
N TRP A 393 1.21 -15.81 7.00
CA TRP A 393 1.54 -15.36 5.63
C TRP A 393 3.01 -15.52 5.22
N THR A 394 3.78 -16.32 5.96
CA THR A 394 5.09 -16.76 5.48
C THR A 394 4.92 -17.92 4.50
N PRO A 395 5.79 -18.09 3.50
CA PRO A 395 5.65 -19.16 2.52
C PRO A 395 6.00 -20.53 3.13
N GLN A 396 5.18 -21.54 2.82
CA GLN A 396 5.43 -22.95 3.13
C GLN A 396 5.27 -23.78 1.85
N LEU A 397 6.06 -24.85 1.73
CA LEU A 397 5.94 -25.81 0.65
C LEU A 397 4.91 -26.87 1.03
N ILE A 398 3.90 -27.05 0.19
CA ILE A 398 2.91 -28.13 0.28
C ILE A 398 3.13 -29.03 -0.95
N PRO A 399 3.73 -30.22 -0.79
CA PRO A 399 4.11 -31.07 -1.93
C PRO A 399 2.94 -31.63 -2.76
N ARG A 400 1.75 -31.72 -2.17
CA ARG A 400 0.51 -32.19 -2.83
C ARG A 400 -0.68 -31.40 -2.30
N ILE A 401 -1.51 -30.87 -3.21
CA ILE A 401 -2.71 -30.06 -2.92
C ILE A 401 -3.91 -30.66 -3.60
#